data_AF-A0A4U5M8L0-F1
#
_entry.id   AF-A0A4U5M8L0-F1
#
_cell.length_a   1.000
_cell.length_b   1.000
_cell.length_c   1.000
_cell.angle_alpha   90.00
_cell.angle_beta   90.00
_cell.angle_gamma   90.00
#
_symmetry.space_group_name_H-M   'P 1'
#
loop_
_entity.id
_entity.type
_entity.pdbx_description
1 polymer ?
#
loop_
_entity_poly.entity_id
_entity_poly.type
_entity_poly.pdbx_seq_one_letter_code
_entity_poly.pdbx_strand_id
1 'polypeptide(L)'
;MSSTASALLQRVPGQPVRRHQGDPSRVMELHRTRRFAASKPYAMRVVADDGYNRMAIEIGALMKLEKMGASHFLKVIDSGFAYCPRSERFFSFMVTPMCGPNPPPQPQSRKGNKFSLACSINIGIQVIEALRQLHDAGFIHCDVKGSNLVPGLEPTPGRSI
;
A
#
# COMPACT_ATOMS: atom_id res chain seq x y z
N MET A 1 -0.92 33.51 9.67
CA MET A 1 -1.92 33.00 10.65
C MET A 1 -2.45 31.69 10.10
N SER A 2 -2.04 30.58 10.69
CA SER A 2 -2.21 29.20 10.20
C SER A 2 -3.58 28.67 10.62
N SER A 3 -4.43 28.29 9.66
CA SER A 3 -5.67 27.56 9.93
C SER A 3 -5.43 26.05 9.74
N THR A 4 -5.05 25.40 10.84
CA THR A 4 -4.87 23.95 10.91
C THR A 4 -6.25 23.28 10.96
N ALA A 5 -6.65 22.58 9.90
CA ALA A 5 -7.87 21.79 9.87
C ALA A 5 -7.68 20.52 10.71
N SER A 6 -8.06 20.60 11.99
CA SER A 6 -8.17 19.48 12.91
C SER A 6 -9.41 18.66 12.56
N ALA A 7 -9.25 17.56 11.82
CA ALA A 7 -10.32 16.59 11.61
C ALA A 7 -10.32 15.57 12.77
N LEU A 8 -11.11 15.90 13.79
CA LEU A 8 -11.48 15.05 14.92
C LEU A 8 -12.05 13.71 14.45
N LEU A 9 -11.36 12.61 14.75
CA LEU A 9 -11.92 11.26 14.74
C LEU A 9 -12.93 11.14 15.90
N GLN A 10 -14.21 11.36 15.64
CA GLN A 10 -15.26 11.01 16.59
C GLN A 10 -15.44 9.48 16.62
N ARG A 11 -15.23 8.90 17.80
CA ARG A 11 -15.49 7.50 18.11
C ARG A 11 -17.00 7.30 18.29
N VAL A 12 -17.63 6.50 17.44
CA VAL A 12 -19.04 6.10 17.64
C VAL A 12 -19.09 5.07 18.78
N PRO A 13 -19.80 5.33 19.90
CA PRO A 13 -19.89 4.39 21.01
C PRO A 13 -20.80 3.21 20.63
N GLY A 14 -20.35 1.97 20.83
CA GLY A 14 -21.22 0.79 20.82
C GLY A 14 -20.80 -0.42 19.99
N GLN A 15 -19.70 -0.41 19.22
CA GLN A 15 -19.24 -1.62 18.52
C GLN A 15 -18.11 -2.35 19.27
N PRO A 16 -18.21 -3.68 19.48
CA PRO A 16 -17.16 -4.46 20.10
C PRO A 16 -15.95 -4.58 19.17
N VAL A 17 -14.79 -4.17 19.68
CA VAL A 17 -13.49 -4.36 19.02
C VAL A 17 -13.11 -5.83 19.11
N ARG A 18 -13.14 -6.57 17.99
CA ARG A 18 -12.56 -7.92 17.95
C ARG A 18 -11.04 -7.80 17.93
N ARG A 19 -10.39 -8.09 19.06
CA ARG A 19 -8.94 -8.21 19.16
C ARG A 19 -8.52 -9.53 18.50
N HIS A 20 -7.83 -9.46 17.37
CA HIS A 20 -7.11 -10.62 16.84
C HIS A 20 -5.78 -10.74 17.59
N GLN A 21 -5.59 -11.82 18.35
CA GLN A 21 -4.36 -12.10 19.06
C GLN A 21 -3.36 -12.70 18.06
N GLY A 22 -2.34 -11.92 17.70
CA GLY A 22 -1.27 -12.28 16.77
C GLY A 22 -0.11 -11.29 16.93
N ASP A 23 1.10 -11.73 16.62
CA ASP A 23 2.37 -11.00 16.81
C ASP A 23 2.27 -9.50 16.44
N PRO A 24 2.49 -8.58 17.40
CA PRO A 24 2.30 -7.14 17.21
C PRO A 24 3.23 -6.51 16.16
N SER A 25 4.23 -7.26 15.69
CA SER A 25 5.21 -6.81 14.70
C SER A 25 4.70 -6.88 13.25
N ARG A 26 3.60 -7.60 12.98
CA ARG A 26 3.20 -7.97 11.59
C ARG A 26 1.84 -7.48 11.11
N VAL A 27 1.01 -6.85 11.95
CA VAL A 27 -0.33 -6.42 11.53
C VAL A 27 -0.66 -5.04 12.11
N MET A 28 -0.31 -3.98 11.40
CA MET A 28 -0.96 -2.68 11.57
C MET A 28 -1.94 -2.49 10.41
N GLU A 29 -3.19 -2.59 10.81
CA GLU A 29 -4.43 -2.86 10.09
C GLU A 29 -4.80 -1.79 9.05
N LEU A 30 -5.06 -2.25 7.82
CA LEU A 30 -5.58 -1.47 6.70
C LEU A 30 -6.99 -0.96 7.06
N HIS A 31 -7.14 0.30 7.44
CA HIS A 31 -8.44 0.85 7.80
C HIS A 31 -9.25 1.15 6.53
N ARG A 32 -10.25 0.30 6.24
CA ARG A 32 -11.24 0.53 5.19
C ARG A 32 -12.19 1.64 5.65
N THR A 33 -11.98 2.88 5.24
CA THR A 33 -12.93 3.96 5.49
C THR A 33 -14.22 3.71 4.69
N ARG A 34 -15.37 3.65 5.39
CA ARG A 34 -16.68 3.36 4.77
C ARG A 34 -17.08 4.46 3.79
N ARG A 35 -17.74 4.01 2.71
CA ARG A 35 -18.32 4.77 1.60
C ARG A 35 -18.99 6.07 2.03
N PHE A 36 -18.44 7.19 1.56
CA PHE A 36 -19.26 8.28 1.03
C PHE A 36 -19.39 8.05 -0.48
N ALA A 37 -20.61 8.14 -0.99
CA ALA A 37 -20.88 8.00 -2.43
C ALA A 37 -19.96 8.97 -3.21
N ALA A 38 -19.26 8.46 -4.23
CA ALA A 38 -18.32 9.14 -5.13
C ALA A 38 -16.82 9.26 -4.73
N SER A 39 -16.37 8.92 -3.50
CA SER A 39 -14.93 8.97 -3.18
C SER A 39 -14.21 7.67 -3.56
N LYS A 40 -13.13 7.73 -4.35
CA LYS A 40 -12.22 6.58 -4.58
C LYS A 40 -11.71 6.07 -3.23
N PRO A 41 -11.68 4.74 -2.97
CA PRO A 41 -11.17 4.20 -1.72
C PRO A 41 -9.66 4.40 -1.61
N TYR A 42 -9.18 4.64 -0.39
CA TYR A 42 -7.76 4.81 -0.07
C TYR A 42 -7.30 3.78 0.97
N ALA A 43 -6.00 3.51 0.97
CA ALA A 43 -5.30 2.69 1.95
C ALA A 43 -4.26 3.55 2.67
N MET A 44 -4.26 3.50 4.01
CA MET A 44 -3.26 4.17 4.85
C MET A 44 -2.39 3.12 5.54
N ARG A 45 -1.08 3.23 5.35
CA ARG A 45 -0.06 2.46 6.08
C ARG A 45 0.53 3.34 7.16
N VAL A 46 0.60 2.83 8.38
CA VAL A 46 1.19 3.53 9.54
C VAL A 46 2.29 2.66 10.14
N VAL A 47 3.45 3.23 10.37
CA VAL A 47 4.61 2.52 10.93
C VAL A 47 5.21 3.39 12.03
N ALA A 48 5.53 2.78 13.17
CA ALA A 48 6.28 3.45 14.23
C ALA A 48 7.66 3.79 13.69
N ASP A 49 8.10 5.03 13.92
CA ASP A 49 9.44 5.43 13.51
C ASP A 49 10.47 4.65 14.32
N ASP A 50 11.40 4.05 13.59
CA ASP A 50 12.52 3.26 14.11
C ASP A 50 13.86 3.98 13.91
N GLY A 51 13.83 5.25 13.45
CA GLY A 51 14.99 6.09 13.22
C GLY A 51 15.66 5.86 11.86
N TYR A 52 15.22 4.87 11.06
CA TYR A 52 15.80 4.58 9.75
C TYR A 52 15.05 5.27 8.61
N ASN A 53 13.99 6.02 8.89
CA ASN A 53 13.20 6.78 7.91
C ASN A 53 12.76 5.94 6.70
N ARG A 54 12.50 4.63 6.88
CA ARG A 54 12.22 3.70 5.77
C ARG A 54 11.04 4.14 4.91
N MET A 55 9.98 4.64 5.55
CA MET A 55 8.80 5.14 4.84
C MET A 55 9.12 6.40 4.03
N ALA A 56 10.01 7.28 4.50
CA ALA A 56 10.41 8.47 3.74
C ALA A 56 11.19 8.10 2.47
N ILE A 57 12.06 7.09 2.55
CA ILE A 57 12.78 6.56 1.39
C ILE A 57 11.78 5.99 0.37
N GLU A 58 10.80 5.20 0.84
CA GLU A 58 9.75 4.62 0.01
C GLU A 58 8.92 5.70 -0.69
N ILE A 59 8.45 6.72 0.06
CA ILE A 59 7.71 7.87 -0.49
C ILE A 59 8.54 8.61 -1.53
N GLY A 60 9.80 8.90 -1.23
CA GLY A 60 10.70 9.62 -2.13
C GLY A 60 10.92 8.89 -3.46
N ALA A 61 11.07 7.57 -3.41
CA ALA A 61 11.18 6.74 -4.60
C ALA A 61 9.89 6.79 -5.45
N LEU A 62 8.72 6.57 -4.82
CA LEU A 62 7.43 6.60 -5.51
C LEU A 62 7.14 7.98 -6.13
N MET A 63 7.44 9.07 -5.43
CA MET A 63 7.29 10.43 -5.96
C MET A 63 8.20 10.69 -7.18
N LYS A 64 9.43 10.20 -7.17
CA LYS A 64 10.34 10.34 -8.32
C LYS A 64 9.82 9.54 -9.52
N LEU A 65 9.36 8.31 -9.29
CA LEU A 65 8.80 7.44 -10.33
C LEU A 65 7.54 8.05 -10.95
N GLU A 66 6.66 8.64 -10.14
CA GLU A 66 5.48 9.33 -10.65
C GLU A 66 5.85 10.52 -11.55
N LYS A 67 6.84 11.33 -11.15
CA LYS A 67 7.36 12.43 -11.98
C LYS A 67 7.96 11.96 -13.31
N MET A 68 8.52 10.75 -13.34
CA MET A 68 9.04 10.12 -14.56
C MET A 68 7.94 9.47 -15.41
N GLY A 69 6.68 9.50 -14.98
CA GLY A 69 5.56 8.89 -15.71
C GLY A 69 5.52 7.36 -15.60
N ALA A 70 6.13 6.79 -14.56
CA ALA A 70 6.13 5.34 -14.33
C ALA A 70 4.71 4.81 -14.03
N SER A 71 4.27 3.80 -14.78
CA SER A 71 2.87 3.31 -14.75
C SER A 71 2.63 2.12 -13.82
N HIS A 72 3.67 1.45 -13.35
CA HIS A 72 3.57 0.20 -12.60
C HIS A 72 3.69 0.36 -11.09
N PHE A 73 3.74 1.60 -10.59
CA PHE A 73 3.96 1.89 -9.18
C PHE A 73 2.75 2.52 -8.52
N LEU A 74 2.68 2.34 -7.20
CA LEU A 74 1.69 3.01 -6.37
C LEU A 74 1.88 4.53 -6.40
N LYS A 75 0.76 5.24 -6.43
CA LYS A 75 0.74 6.68 -6.25
C LYS A 75 0.60 7.03 -4.78
N VAL A 76 1.37 8.02 -4.33
CA VAL A 76 1.25 8.58 -2.99
C VAL A 76 0.27 9.74 -3.05
N ILE A 77 -0.82 9.64 -2.29
CA ILE A 77 -1.85 10.69 -2.19
C ILE A 77 -1.49 11.68 -1.10
N ASP A 78 -1.03 11.16 0.04
CA ASP A 78 -0.63 11.95 1.19
C ASP A 78 0.38 11.17 2.04
N SER A 79 1.16 11.88 2.85
CA SER A 79 2.11 11.29 3.78
C SER A 79 2.52 12.27 4.86
N GLY A 80 2.95 11.77 6.01
CA GLY A 80 3.45 12.64 7.06
C GLY A 80 3.98 11.90 8.27
N PHE A 81 4.29 12.70 9.29
CA PHE A 81 4.79 12.24 10.57
C PHE A 81 3.89 12.75 11.68
N ALA A 82 3.59 11.89 12.65
CA ALA A 82 2.75 12.22 13.79
C ALA A 82 3.38 11.69 15.08
N TYR A 83 3.38 12.51 16.13
CA TYR A 83 3.72 12.07 17.47
C TYR A 83 2.47 11.54 18.18
N CYS A 84 2.58 10.37 18.81
CA CYS A 84 1.53 9.80 19.65
C CYS A 84 1.92 9.96 21.13
N PRO A 85 1.26 10.86 21.89
CA PRO A 85 1.57 11.07 23.30
C PRO A 85 1.33 9.83 24.18
N ARG A 86 0.39 8.96 23.79
CA ARG A 86 0.05 7.75 24.57
C ARG A 86 1.17 6.71 24.56
N SER A 87 1.90 6.62 23.45
CA SER A 87 2.99 5.64 23.28
C SER A 87 4.36 6.29 23.31
N GLU A 88 4.42 7.62 23.46
CA GLU A 88 5.64 8.43 23.43
C GLU A 88 6.54 8.12 22.21
N ARG A 89 5.92 7.96 21.04
CA ARG A 89 6.61 7.58 19.80
C ARG A 89 6.14 8.39 18.62
N PHE A 90 7.04 8.57 17.67
CA PHE A 90 6.73 9.09 16.35
C PHE A 90 6.26 7.96 15.43
N PHE A 91 5.37 8.31 14.50
CA PHE A 91 4.83 7.42 13.49
C PHE A 91 4.89 8.12 12.15
N SER A 92 5.31 7.41 11.13
CA SER A 92 5.17 7.82 9.74
C SER A 92 3.91 7.19 9.14
N PHE A 93 3.21 7.93 8.30
CA PHE A 93 2.10 7.39 7.51
C PHE A 93 2.22 7.72 6.02
N MET A 94 1.66 6.84 5.20
CA MET A 94 1.51 7.00 3.76
C MET A 94 0.09 6.60 3.37
N VAL A 95 -0.56 7.44 2.56
CA VAL A 95 -1.89 7.22 1.98
C VAL A 95 -1.74 6.97 0.49
N THR A 96 -2.37 5.91 -0.01
CA THR A 96 -2.35 5.50 -1.42
C THR A 96 -3.77 5.16 -1.89
N PRO A 97 -4.06 5.12 -3.19
CA PRO A 97 -5.31 4.55 -3.69
C PRO A 97 -5.42 3.09 -3.25
N MET A 98 -6.63 2.64 -2.91
CA MET A 98 -6.83 1.24 -2.58
C MET A 98 -6.61 0.39 -3.84
N CYS A 99 -5.76 -0.62 -3.71
CA CYS A 99 -5.55 -1.63 -4.73
C CYS A 99 -6.52 -2.80 -4.59
N GLY A 100 -6.56 -3.64 -5.61
CA GLY A 100 -7.27 -4.90 -5.57
C GLY A 100 -6.72 -5.84 -4.48
N PRO A 101 -7.52 -6.84 -4.06
CA PRO A 101 -7.10 -7.79 -3.04
C PRO A 101 -5.85 -8.54 -3.51
N ASN A 102 -4.88 -8.70 -2.61
CA ASN A 102 -3.75 -9.61 -2.86
C ASN A 102 -4.31 -11.00 -3.19
N PRO A 103 -3.70 -11.72 -4.15
CA PRO A 103 -4.10 -13.08 -4.42
C PRO A 103 -4.01 -13.90 -3.12
N PRO A 104 -5.01 -14.75 -2.82
CA PRO A 104 -5.04 -15.50 -1.58
C PRO A 104 -3.77 -16.38 -1.49
N PRO A 105 -3.21 -16.56 -0.27
CA PRO A 105 -2.06 -17.44 -0.08
C PRO A 105 -2.40 -18.83 -0.61
N GLN A 106 -1.69 -19.29 -1.64
CA GLN A 106 -1.90 -20.61 -2.23
C GLN A 106 -1.36 -21.68 -1.26
N PRO A 107 -2.18 -22.61 -0.77
CA PRO A 107 -1.67 -23.80 -0.13
C PRO A 107 -0.94 -24.63 -1.20
N GLN A 108 0.30 -25.03 -0.94
CA GLN A 108 1.13 -25.86 -1.84
C GLN A 108 0.39 -27.14 -2.35
N SER A 109 -0.66 -27.58 -1.66
CA SER A 109 -1.40 -28.81 -1.90
C SER A 109 -2.67 -28.70 -2.75
N ARG A 110 -3.15 -27.50 -3.13
CA ARG A 110 -4.40 -27.37 -3.92
C ARG A 110 -4.14 -27.38 -5.42
N LYS A 111 -4.34 -28.55 -6.04
CA LYS A 111 -4.45 -28.74 -7.51
C LYS A 111 -5.68 -27.97 -8.02
N GLY A 112 -5.55 -26.69 -8.36
CA GLY A 112 -6.67 -25.96 -8.98
C GLY A 112 -6.57 -24.43 -9.04
N ASN A 113 -5.79 -23.78 -8.19
CA ASN A 113 -5.75 -22.32 -8.09
C ASN A 113 -4.39 -21.73 -8.46
N LYS A 114 -3.78 -22.21 -9.55
CA LYS A 114 -2.58 -21.57 -10.12
C LYS A 114 -3.03 -20.47 -11.07
N PHE A 115 -2.30 -19.37 -11.14
CA PHE A 115 -2.49 -18.40 -12.22
C PHE A 115 -2.38 -19.14 -13.56
N SER A 116 -3.18 -18.74 -14.55
CA SER A 116 -3.00 -19.25 -15.92
C SER A 116 -1.59 -18.89 -16.40
N LEU A 117 -1.09 -19.64 -17.39
CA LEU A 117 0.21 -19.34 -18.00
C LEU A 117 0.23 -17.89 -18.54
N ALA A 118 -0.84 -17.48 -19.20
CA ALA A 118 -1.00 -16.12 -19.71
C ALA A 118 -0.92 -15.07 -18.59
N CYS A 119 -1.65 -15.26 -17.49
CA CYS A 119 -1.60 -14.37 -16.33
C CYS A 119 -0.18 -14.29 -15.73
N SER A 120 0.51 -15.42 -15.61
CA SER A 120 1.87 -15.49 -15.08
C SER A 120 2.87 -14.73 -15.96
N ILE A 121 2.77 -14.88 -17.29
CA ILE A 121 3.60 -14.16 -18.27
C ILE A 121 3.32 -12.65 -18.18
N ASN A 122 2.06 -12.25 -18.14
CA ASN A 122 1.66 -10.83 -18.04
C ASN A 122 2.12 -10.17 -16.74
N ILE A 123 2.12 -10.89 -15.62
CA ILE A 123 2.71 -10.41 -14.36
C ILE A 123 4.22 -10.24 -14.53
N GLY A 124 4.90 -11.24 -15.10
CA GLY A 124 6.35 -11.19 -15.34
C GLY A 124 6.77 -9.98 -16.19
N ILE A 125 6.05 -9.70 -17.27
CA ILE A 125 6.29 -8.53 -18.13
C ILE A 125 6.16 -7.24 -17.32
N GLN A 126 5.07 -7.06 -16.57
CA GLN A 126 4.86 -5.86 -15.75
C GLN A 126 5.93 -5.68 -14.68
N VAL A 127 6.38 -6.77 -14.04
CA VAL A 127 7.47 -6.71 -13.05
C VAL A 127 8.77 -6.27 -13.70
N ILE A 128 9.12 -6.80 -14.88
CA ILE A 128 10.34 -6.41 -15.60
C ILE A 128 10.27 -4.95 -16.06
N GLU A 129 9.14 -4.52 -16.60
CA GLU A 129 8.90 -3.12 -17.00
C GLU A 129 9.03 -2.16 -15.79
N ALA A 130 8.45 -2.53 -14.65
CA ALA A 130 8.57 -1.78 -13.40
C ALA A 130 10.03 -1.70 -12.93
N LEU A 131 10.74 -2.84 -12.88
CA LEU A 131 12.13 -2.88 -12.44
C LEU A 131 13.05 -2.03 -13.32
N ARG A 132 12.82 -2.04 -14.64
CA ARG A 132 13.54 -1.15 -15.55
C ARG A 132 13.32 0.32 -15.19
N GLN A 133 12.07 0.76 -15.04
CA GLN A 133 11.74 2.14 -14.65
C GLN A 133 12.34 2.50 -13.28
N LEU A 134 12.38 1.55 -12.34
CA LEU A 134 12.98 1.74 -11.02
C LEU A 134 14.49 1.95 -11.09
N HIS A 135 15.17 1.15 -11.88
CA HIS A 135 16.61 1.26 -12.11
C HIS A 135 16.97 2.55 -12.85
N ASP A 136 16.17 2.95 -13.84
CA ASP A 136 16.32 4.23 -14.55
C ASP A 136 16.16 5.42 -13.58
N ALA A 137 15.34 5.27 -12.54
CA ALA A 137 15.19 6.26 -11.46
C ALA A 137 16.34 6.22 -10.43
N GLY A 138 17.25 5.25 -10.51
CA GLY A 138 18.40 5.09 -9.62
C GLY A 138 18.10 4.34 -8.31
N PHE A 139 17.01 3.57 -8.25
CA PHE A 139 16.65 2.78 -7.07
C PHE A 139 16.74 1.28 -7.37
N ILE A 140 16.97 0.48 -6.32
CA ILE A 140 16.91 -0.98 -6.36
C ILE A 140 15.80 -1.43 -5.41
N HIS A 141 14.91 -2.32 -5.86
CA HIS A 141 13.76 -2.74 -5.04
C HIS A 141 14.19 -3.61 -3.84
N CYS A 142 15.17 -4.50 -4.01
CA CYS A 142 15.71 -5.43 -2.99
C CYS A 142 14.72 -6.43 -2.35
N ASP A 143 13.43 -6.37 -2.66
CA ASP A 143 12.38 -7.20 -2.03
C ASP A 143 11.26 -7.54 -3.03
N VAL A 144 11.64 -8.03 -4.21
CA VAL A 144 10.69 -8.45 -5.24
C VAL A 144 10.08 -9.79 -4.84
N LYS A 145 8.83 -9.75 -4.39
CA LYS A 145 8.04 -10.94 -4.00
C LYS A 145 6.55 -10.70 -4.21
N GLY A 146 5.79 -11.78 -4.32
CA GLY A 146 4.35 -11.73 -4.63
C GLY A 146 3.51 -10.89 -3.65
N SER A 147 3.90 -10.78 -2.37
CA SER A 147 3.17 -9.94 -1.40
C SER A 147 3.32 -8.44 -1.61
N ASN A 148 4.31 -8.02 -2.39
CA ASN A 148 4.57 -6.62 -2.75
C ASN A 148 4.01 -6.28 -4.14
N LEU A 149 3.44 -7.26 -4.84
CA LEU A 149 2.72 -7.04 -6.10
C LEU A 149 1.24 -6.88 -5.78
N VAL A 150 0.68 -5.72 -6.10
CA VAL A 150 -0.71 -5.41 -5.76
C VAL A 150 -1.53 -5.23 -7.04
N PRO A 151 -2.64 -5.96 -7.22
CA PRO A 151 -3.50 -5.78 -8.38
C PRO A 151 -4.11 -4.38 -8.41
N GLY A 152 -4.37 -3.84 -9.60
CA GLY A 152 -5.23 -2.66 -9.74
C GLY A 152 -6.65 -2.95 -9.23
N LEU A 153 -7.33 -1.94 -8.66
CA LEU A 153 -8.73 -2.08 -8.26
C LEU A 153 -9.67 -2.17 -9.46
N GLU A 154 -9.32 -1.45 -10.54
CA GLU A 154 -10.06 -1.43 -11.80
C GLU A 154 -9.22 -2.09 -12.89
N PRO A 155 -9.84 -2.86 -13.81
CA PRO A 155 -9.15 -3.36 -14.98
C PRO A 155 -8.70 -2.17 -15.85
N THR A 156 -7.42 -2.14 -16.20
CA THR A 156 -6.88 -1.15 -17.15
C THR A 156 -7.62 -1.28 -18.49
N PRO A 157 -8.29 -0.22 -18.99
CA PRO A 157 -8.93 -0.25 -20.29
C PRO A 157 -7.93 -0.63 -21.38
N GLY A 158 -8.23 -1.67 -22.15
CA GLY A 158 -7.39 -2.14 -23.26
C GLY A 158 -6.32 -3.19 -22.91
N ARG A 159 -6.22 -3.62 -21.64
CA ARG A 159 -5.43 -4.81 -21.25
C ARG A 159 -6.31 -5.79 -20.50
N SER A 160 -6.93 -6.72 -21.25
CA SER A 160 -7.58 -7.91 -20.68
C SER A 160 -6.49 -8.90 -20.22
N ILE A 161 -6.66 -9.47 -19.02
CA ILE A 161 -5.78 -10.52 -18.48
C ILE A 161 -6.13 -11.86 -19.13
#